data_AF-A0A1V5ZX24-F1
#
_entry.id   AF-A0A1V5ZX24-F1
#
_cell.length_a   1.000
_cell.length_b   1.000
_cell.length_c   1.000
_cell.angle_alpha   90.00
_cell.angle_beta   90.00
_cell.angle_gamma   90.00
#
_symmetry.space_group_name_H-M   'P 1'
#
loop_
_entity.id
_entity.type
_entity.pdbx_description
1 polymer ?
#
loop_
_entity_poly.entity_id
_entity_poly.type
_entity_poly.pdbx_seq_one_letter_code
_entity_poly.pdbx_strand_id
1 'polypeptide(L)'
;MRTTEEKKEILQKVVDFLKQGYPVTGKGSAAELAGVNYVTIYNYLRDLPEMQAEYQAAKKILQASRRASDKRMGVAQKRDYLKKIIAYIADGCSVRGKHSAVLLAAKDLNLPIVHWQTVFVWLRRDFKDLHDTYRAAKEARKNYKLREKAACGKITS
;
A
#
# COMPACT_ATOMS: atom_id res chain seq x y z
N MET A 1 14.25 38.88 -12.36
CA MET A 1 13.11 38.11 -12.91
C MET A 1 13.70 37.18 -13.96
N ARG A 2 13.48 35.86 -13.87
CA ARG A 2 14.11 34.91 -14.82
C ARG A 2 13.49 35.03 -16.21
N THR A 3 14.30 34.89 -17.25
CA THR A 3 13.84 34.95 -18.64
C THR A 3 13.00 33.71 -19.00
N THR A 4 12.26 33.78 -20.11
CA THR A 4 11.47 32.65 -20.62
C THR A 4 12.35 31.43 -20.91
N GLU A 5 13.55 31.65 -21.44
CA GLU A 5 14.52 30.57 -21.73
C GLU A 5 15.05 29.92 -20.45
N GLU A 6 15.45 30.72 -19.46
CA GLU A 6 15.91 30.19 -18.16
C GLU A 6 14.82 29.34 -17.49
N LYS A 7 13.56 29.80 -17.50
CA LYS A 7 12.43 29.04 -16.96
C LYS A 7 12.27 27.70 -17.67
N LYS A 8 12.40 27.68 -19.00
CA LYS A 8 12.27 26.47 -19.82
C LYS A 8 13.39 25.47 -19.52
N GLU A 9 14.64 25.93 -19.40
CA GLU A 9 15.77 25.06 -19.02
C GLU A 9 15.58 24.41 -17.65
N ILE A 10 15.10 25.18 -16.68
CA ILE A 10 14.82 24.65 -15.33
C ILE A 10 13.71 23.61 -15.37
N LEU A 11 12.62 23.89 -16.10
CA LEU A 11 11.53 22.93 -16.27
C LEU A 11 12.01 21.66 -16.97
N GLN A 12 12.88 21.78 -17.97
CA GLN A 12 13.48 20.62 -18.63
C GLN A 12 14.30 19.77 -17.66
N LYS A 13 15.17 20.41 -16.85
CA LYS A 13 15.93 19.71 -15.80
C LYS A 13 15.02 18.97 -14.82
N VAL A 14 13.93 19.62 -14.39
CA VAL A 14 12.93 18.97 -13.53
C VAL A 14 12.32 17.75 -14.23
N VAL A 15 11.90 17.88 -15.48
CA VAL A 15 11.35 16.77 -16.28
C VAL A 15 12.33 15.62 -16.39
N ASP A 16 13.60 15.89 -16.63
CA ASP A 16 14.64 14.86 -16.75
C ASP A 16 14.86 14.12 -15.43
N PHE A 17 14.89 14.83 -14.30
CA PHE A 17 14.92 14.21 -12.98
C PHE A 17 13.67 13.37 -12.69
N LEU A 18 12.48 13.81 -13.12
CA LEU A 18 11.26 13.00 -12.98
C LEU A 18 11.33 11.71 -13.81
N LYS A 19 11.87 11.78 -15.05
CA LYS A 19 12.09 10.61 -15.92
C LYS A 19 13.10 9.63 -15.29
N GLN A 20 14.11 10.15 -14.59
CA GLN A 20 15.09 9.35 -13.84
C GLN A 20 14.54 8.73 -12.53
N GLY A 21 13.32 9.09 -12.11
CA GLY A 21 12.68 8.49 -10.94
C GLY A 21 12.76 9.31 -9.65
N TYR A 22 13.31 10.53 -9.70
CA TYR A 22 13.36 11.40 -8.52
C TYR A 22 11.97 11.90 -8.15
N PRO A 23 11.61 11.97 -6.85
CA PRO A 23 10.33 12.53 -6.43
C PRO A 23 10.26 14.02 -6.77
N VAL A 24 9.04 14.53 -6.99
CA VAL A 24 8.81 15.96 -7.31
C VAL A 24 9.21 16.86 -6.14
N THR A 25 9.01 16.43 -4.89
CA THR A 25 9.23 17.21 -3.67
C THR A 25 9.93 16.38 -2.59
N GLY A 26 10.53 17.06 -1.61
CA GLY A 26 11.27 16.44 -0.50
C GLY A 26 12.79 16.54 -0.67
N LYS A 27 13.54 15.97 0.28
CA LYS A 27 15.01 15.98 0.24
C LYS A 27 15.52 15.14 -0.93
N GLY A 28 16.40 15.70 -1.76
CA GLY A 28 16.92 15.09 -2.99
C GLY A 28 15.87 15.01 -4.12
N SER A 29 14.88 15.90 -4.11
CA SER A 29 13.82 15.92 -5.13
C SER A 29 14.23 16.62 -6.42
N ALA A 30 13.49 16.38 -7.49
CA ALA A 30 13.66 17.08 -8.77
C ALA A 30 13.61 18.61 -8.62
N ALA A 31 12.75 19.12 -7.72
CA ALA A 31 12.67 20.55 -7.43
C ALA A 31 13.94 21.08 -6.76
N GLU A 32 14.42 20.39 -5.72
CA GLU A 32 15.64 20.76 -5.00
C GLU A 32 16.89 20.66 -5.89
N LEU A 33 17.02 19.60 -6.68
CA LEU A 33 18.12 19.39 -7.62
C LEU A 33 18.13 20.42 -8.76
N ALA A 34 16.96 20.90 -9.16
CA ALA A 34 16.82 22.01 -10.12
C ALA A 34 16.96 23.40 -9.47
N GLY A 35 17.24 23.46 -8.15
CA GLY A 35 17.44 24.71 -7.42
C GLY A 35 16.18 25.59 -7.32
N VAL A 36 14.98 24.98 -7.34
CA VAL A 36 13.71 25.69 -7.29
C VAL A 36 12.73 25.08 -6.28
N ASN A 37 11.80 25.89 -5.79
CA ASN A 37 10.69 25.39 -4.99
C ASN A 37 9.63 24.74 -5.90
N TYR A 38 8.93 23.73 -5.39
CA TYR A 38 7.73 23.15 -5.98
C TYR A 38 6.73 24.19 -6.48
N VAL A 39 6.45 25.23 -5.69
CA VAL A 39 5.49 26.28 -6.08
C VAL A 39 5.98 27.03 -7.33
N THR A 40 7.29 27.28 -7.41
CA THR A 40 7.94 27.93 -8.55
C THR A 40 7.76 27.13 -9.84
N ILE A 41 7.79 25.80 -9.76
CA ILE A 41 7.55 24.92 -10.91
C ILE A 41 6.15 25.15 -11.49
N TYR A 42 5.10 25.24 -10.66
CA TYR A 42 3.74 25.50 -11.16
C TYR A 42 3.59 26.89 -11.75
N ASN A 43 4.25 27.88 -11.17
CA ASN A 43 4.25 29.23 -11.73
C ASN A 43 4.91 29.25 -13.11
N TYR A 44 6.06 28.57 -13.28
CA TYR A 44 6.72 28.49 -14.59
C TYR A 44 5.91 27.68 -15.60
N LEU A 45 5.24 26.60 -15.18
CA LEU A 45 4.35 25.83 -16.06
C LEU A 45 3.11 26.62 -16.49
N ARG A 46 2.64 27.57 -15.66
CA ARG A 46 1.56 28.48 -16.04
C ARG A 46 2.03 29.49 -17.09
N ASP A 47 3.26 29.98 -16.95
CA ASP A 47 3.88 30.91 -17.90
C ASP A 47 4.30 30.22 -19.21
N LEU A 48 4.56 28.90 -19.19
CA LEU A 48 5.05 28.08 -20.31
C LEU A 48 4.14 26.84 -20.51
N PRO A 49 2.94 27.01 -21.08
CA PRO A 49 1.97 25.92 -21.25
C PRO A 49 2.49 24.80 -22.16
N GLU A 50 3.42 25.07 -23.07
CA GLU A 50 4.02 24.07 -23.95
C GLU A 50 4.79 22.98 -23.19
N MET A 51 5.38 23.33 -22.03
CA MET A 51 6.11 22.39 -21.16
C MET A 51 5.17 21.56 -20.26
N GLN A 52 3.90 21.94 -20.17
CA GLN A 52 2.93 21.31 -19.27
C GLN A 52 2.65 19.85 -19.65
N ALA A 53 2.53 19.57 -20.95
CA ALA A 53 2.28 18.22 -21.44
C ALA A 53 3.44 17.28 -21.09
N GLU A 54 4.68 17.71 -21.30
CA GLU A 54 5.86 16.90 -21.04
C GLU A 54 6.07 16.66 -19.53
N TYR A 55 5.86 17.69 -18.71
CA TYR A 55 5.88 17.56 -17.25
C TYR A 55 4.84 16.55 -16.74
N GLN A 56 3.61 16.60 -17.24
CA GLN A 56 2.56 15.66 -16.83
C GLN A 56 2.87 14.24 -17.28
N ALA A 57 3.42 14.06 -18.48
CA ALA A 57 3.86 12.75 -18.97
C ALA A 57 4.95 12.15 -18.07
N ALA A 58 6.00 12.91 -17.77
CA ALA A 58 7.08 12.47 -16.88
C ALA A 58 6.56 12.15 -15.46
N LYS A 59 5.67 12.98 -14.92
CA LYS A 59 5.03 12.74 -13.62
C LYS A 59 4.18 11.46 -13.61
N LYS A 60 3.48 11.16 -14.71
CA LYS A 60 2.69 9.93 -14.86
C LYS A 60 3.60 8.69 -14.90
N ILE A 61 4.71 8.76 -15.64
CA ILE A 61 5.73 7.71 -15.69
C ILE A 61 6.31 7.47 -14.29
N LEU A 62 6.70 8.52 -13.57
CA LEU A 62 7.20 8.44 -12.19
C LEU A 62 6.17 7.79 -11.25
N GLN A 63 4.89 8.16 -11.36
CA GLN A 63 3.83 7.54 -10.55
C GLN A 63 3.67 6.05 -10.88
N ALA A 64 3.77 5.66 -12.15
CA ALA A 64 3.72 4.28 -12.58
C ALA A 64 4.94 3.48 -12.10
N SER A 65 6.15 4.04 -12.21
CA SER A 65 7.38 3.39 -11.74
C SER A 65 7.39 3.23 -10.23
N ARG A 66 6.96 4.24 -9.47
CA ARG A 66 6.78 4.13 -8.01
C ARG A 66 5.75 3.06 -7.63
N ARG A 67 4.68 2.91 -8.41
CA ARG A 67 3.69 1.83 -8.23
C ARG A 67 4.24 0.45 -8.58
N ALA A 68 5.16 0.36 -9.54
CA ALA A 68 5.80 -0.90 -9.94
C ALA A 68 6.93 -1.30 -8.97
N SER A 69 7.66 -0.34 -8.40
CA SER A 69 8.71 -0.58 -7.40
C SER A 69 8.16 -0.87 -6.01
N ASP A 70 6.97 -0.34 -5.69
CA ASP A 70 6.20 -0.78 -4.54
C ASP A 70 5.74 -2.22 -4.83
N LYS A 71 6.35 -3.21 -4.17
CA LYS A 71 5.81 -4.59 -4.05
C LYS A 71 4.49 -4.59 -3.26
N ARG A 72 3.54 -3.73 -3.64
CA ARG A 72 2.23 -3.61 -3.02
C ARG A 72 1.35 -4.66 -3.64
N MET A 73 0.85 -5.56 -2.79
CA MET A 73 -0.18 -6.50 -3.20
C MET A 73 -1.34 -5.74 -3.84
N GLY A 74 -1.74 -6.24 -5.01
CA GLY A 74 -2.92 -5.74 -5.73
C GLY A 74 -4.18 -5.89 -4.90
N VAL A 75 -5.24 -5.17 -5.28
CA VAL A 75 -6.52 -5.22 -4.56
C VAL A 75 -7.10 -6.63 -4.52
N ALA A 76 -7.01 -7.38 -5.63
CA ALA A 76 -7.43 -8.78 -5.68
C ALA A 76 -6.63 -9.65 -4.70
N GLN A 77 -5.30 -9.55 -4.73
CA GLN A 77 -4.41 -10.29 -3.83
C GLN A 77 -4.72 -9.99 -2.36
N LYS A 78 -4.94 -8.72 -1.99
CA LYS A 78 -5.33 -8.34 -0.62
C LYS A 78 -6.66 -8.96 -0.21
N ARG A 79 -7.64 -9.00 -1.12
CA ARG A 79 -8.96 -9.58 -0.86
C ARG A 79 -8.86 -11.08 -0.60
N ASP A 80 -8.11 -11.79 -1.43
CA ASP A 80 -7.91 -13.24 -1.28
C ASP A 80 -7.12 -13.55 -0.01
N TYR A 81 -6.12 -12.74 0.31
CA TYR A 81 -5.39 -12.81 1.58
C TYR A 81 -6.32 -12.63 2.77
N LEU A 82 -7.20 -11.62 2.76
CA LEU A 82 -8.17 -11.42 3.83
C LEU A 82 -9.15 -12.58 3.96
N LYS A 83 -9.69 -13.11 2.86
CA LYS A 83 -10.57 -14.28 2.89
C LYS A 83 -9.87 -15.48 3.50
N LYS A 84 -8.60 -15.72 3.13
CA LYS A 84 -7.81 -16.84 3.66
C LYS A 84 -7.49 -16.66 5.15
N ILE A 85 -7.15 -15.44 5.58
CA ILE A 85 -6.99 -15.11 7.00
C ILE A 85 -8.28 -15.39 7.78
N ILE A 86 -9.43 -14.97 7.26
CA ILE A 86 -10.74 -15.17 7.90
C ILE A 86 -11.06 -16.66 8.05
N ALA A 87 -10.81 -17.47 7.00
CA ALA A 87 -10.97 -18.92 7.06
C ALA A 87 -10.11 -19.55 8.17
N TYR A 88 -8.81 -19.22 8.19
CA TYR A 88 -7.91 -19.72 9.24
C TYR A 88 -8.32 -19.30 10.66
N ILE A 89 -8.89 -18.10 10.82
CA ILE A 89 -9.43 -17.67 12.11
C ILE A 89 -10.64 -18.52 12.50
N ALA A 90 -11.55 -18.81 11.57
CA ALA A 90 -12.69 -19.67 11.83
C ALA A 90 -12.26 -21.09 12.26
N ASP A 91 -11.15 -21.58 11.71
CA ASP A 91 -10.52 -22.86 12.05
C ASP A 91 -9.72 -22.84 13.37
N GLY A 92 -9.77 -21.73 14.12
CA GLY A 92 -9.19 -21.64 15.46
C GLY A 92 -7.90 -20.81 15.56
N CYS A 93 -7.28 -20.41 14.43
CA CYS A 93 -6.04 -19.65 14.45
C CYS A 93 -6.24 -18.21 14.96
N SER A 94 -5.24 -17.63 15.62
CA SER A 94 -5.27 -16.19 15.92
C SER A 94 -4.78 -15.38 14.74
N VAL A 95 -5.21 -14.11 14.67
CA VAL A 95 -4.66 -13.13 13.72
C VAL A 95 -3.15 -12.93 13.90
N ARG A 96 -2.63 -13.15 15.12
CA ARG A 96 -1.21 -12.97 15.49
C ARG A 96 -0.71 -14.10 16.40
N GLY A 97 0.61 -14.22 16.58
CA GLY A 97 1.24 -15.18 17.50
C GLY A 97 1.71 -16.48 16.84
N LYS A 98 2.01 -17.52 17.64
CA LYS A 98 2.59 -18.80 17.16
C LYS A 98 1.72 -19.50 16.10
N HIS A 99 0.39 -19.47 16.26
CA HIS A 99 -0.58 -19.98 15.26
C HIS A 99 -1.26 -18.82 14.55
N SER A 100 -0.48 -18.09 13.75
CA SER A 100 -0.93 -16.88 13.06
C SER A 100 -1.60 -17.21 11.73
N ALA A 101 -2.89 -16.88 11.63
CA ALA A 101 -3.66 -16.91 10.39
C ALA A 101 -3.01 -16.06 9.28
N VAL A 102 -2.28 -15.00 9.65
CA VAL A 102 -1.54 -14.16 8.68
C VAL A 102 -0.36 -14.92 8.11
N LEU A 103 0.41 -15.64 8.93
CA LEU A 103 1.55 -16.42 8.45
C LEU A 103 1.11 -17.57 7.55
N LEU A 104 0.04 -18.27 7.94
CA LEU A 104 -0.52 -19.38 7.15
C LEU A 104 -1.07 -18.88 5.82
N ALA A 105 -1.85 -17.79 5.83
CA ALA A 105 -2.36 -17.21 4.59
C ALA A 105 -1.25 -16.67 3.67
N ALA A 106 -0.17 -16.09 4.24
CA ALA A 106 0.99 -15.66 3.46
C ALA A 106 1.63 -16.83 2.72
N LYS A 107 1.87 -17.93 3.45
CA LYS A 107 2.50 -19.14 2.92
C LYS A 107 1.64 -19.80 1.85
N ASP A 108 0.35 -19.94 2.11
CA ASP A 108 -0.60 -20.58 1.20
C ASP A 108 -0.75 -19.85 -0.13
N LEU A 109 -0.77 -18.51 -0.08
CA LEU A 109 -0.97 -17.69 -1.27
C LEU A 109 0.35 -17.31 -1.95
N ASN A 110 1.49 -17.76 -1.40
CA ASN A 110 2.83 -17.34 -1.81
C ASN A 110 2.97 -15.81 -1.86
N LEU A 111 2.46 -15.13 -0.83
CA LEU A 111 2.44 -13.67 -0.70
C LEU A 111 3.36 -13.21 0.43
N PRO A 112 3.85 -11.95 0.39
CA PRO A 112 4.66 -11.41 1.48
C PRO A 112 3.88 -11.41 2.80
N ILE A 113 4.57 -11.76 3.88
CA ILE A 113 4.01 -11.67 5.23
C ILE A 113 3.81 -10.18 5.55
N VAL A 114 2.58 -9.83 5.93
CA VAL A 114 2.26 -8.48 6.37
C VAL A 114 2.13 -8.38 7.89
N HIS A 115 2.31 -7.19 8.44
CA HIS A 115 2.04 -6.97 9.84
C HIS A 115 0.54 -7.15 10.14
N TRP A 116 0.20 -7.72 11.28
CA TRP A 116 -1.19 -7.98 11.65
C TRP A 116 -2.04 -6.69 11.70
N GLN A 117 -1.45 -5.53 11.99
CA GLN A 117 -2.16 -4.24 11.95
C GLN A 117 -2.58 -3.87 10.53
N THR A 118 -1.79 -4.25 9.52
CA THR A 118 -2.09 -4.00 8.12
C THR A 118 -3.41 -4.68 7.71
N VAL A 119 -3.68 -5.88 8.24
CA VAL A 119 -4.96 -6.59 8.07
C VAL A 119 -6.13 -5.74 8.57
N PHE A 120 -6.00 -5.12 9.76
CA PHE A 120 -7.04 -4.27 10.31
C PHE A 120 -7.25 -2.99 9.51
N VAL A 121 -6.17 -2.41 8.97
CA VAL A 121 -6.26 -1.26 8.07
C VAL A 121 -7.04 -1.63 6.81
N TRP A 122 -6.75 -2.78 6.19
CA TRP A 122 -7.47 -3.22 5.00
C TRP A 122 -8.94 -3.50 5.29
N LEU A 123 -9.28 -4.20 6.36
CA LEU A 123 -10.68 -4.46 6.74
C LEU A 123 -11.46 -3.18 7.00
N ARG A 124 -10.84 -2.17 7.63
CA ARG A 124 -11.51 -0.90 7.96
C ARG A 124 -11.66 0.02 6.75
N ARG A 125 -10.62 0.12 5.92
CA ARG A 125 -10.52 1.15 4.88
C ARG A 125 -10.88 0.63 3.49
N ASP A 126 -10.39 -0.55 3.14
CA ASP A 126 -10.36 -1.05 1.77
C ASP A 126 -11.41 -2.16 1.50
N PHE A 127 -11.80 -2.95 2.52
CA PHE A 127 -12.69 -4.12 2.39
C PHE A 127 -13.71 -4.23 3.54
N LYS A 128 -14.57 -3.20 3.66
CA LYS A 128 -15.61 -3.14 4.71
C LYS A 128 -16.62 -4.28 4.61
N ASP A 129 -16.84 -4.80 3.41
CA ASP A 129 -17.70 -5.96 3.12
C ASP A 129 -17.22 -7.24 3.82
N LEU A 130 -15.93 -7.37 4.09
CA LEU A 130 -15.36 -8.54 4.78
C LEU A 130 -15.34 -8.37 6.32
N HIS A 131 -15.72 -7.20 6.84
CA HIS A 131 -15.62 -6.90 8.26
C HIS A 131 -16.56 -7.78 9.10
N ASP A 132 -17.79 -8.00 8.63
CA ASP A 132 -18.76 -8.83 9.35
C ASP A 132 -18.38 -10.32 9.30
N THR A 133 -17.88 -10.81 8.17
CA THR A 133 -17.33 -12.17 8.05
C THR A 133 -16.14 -12.37 8.97
N TYR A 134 -15.26 -11.36 9.08
CA TYR A 134 -14.15 -11.39 10.02
C TYR A 134 -14.62 -11.44 11.49
N ARG A 135 -15.65 -10.68 11.85
CA ARG A 135 -16.24 -10.71 13.19
C ARG A 135 -16.86 -12.08 13.48
N ALA A 136 -17.60 -12.64 12.53
CA ALA A 136 -18.18 -13.99 12.64
C ALA A 136 -17.10 -15.06 12.84
N ALA A 137 -16.01 -15.03 12.08
CA ALA A 137 -14.89 -15.95 12.26
C ALA A 137 -14.24 -15.83 13.64
N LYS A 138 -14.13 -14.62 14.19
CA LYS A 138 -13.63 -14.41 15.56
C LYS A 138 -14.53 -15.04 16.63
N GLU A 139 -15.84 -14.96 16.45
CA GLU A 139 -16.79 -15.63 17.36
C GLU A 139 -16.74 -17.16 17.19
N ALA A 140 -16.68 -17.65 15.96
CA ALA A 140 -16.50 -19.09 15.67
C ALA A 140 -15.24 -19.66 16.36
N ARG A 141 -14.14 -18.91 16.34
CA ARG A 141 -12.90 -19.27 17.06
C ARG A 141 -13.09 -19.41 18.57
N LYS A 142 -13.87 -18.53 19.20
CA LYS A 142 -14.16 -18.65 20.64
C LYS A 142 -14.90 -19.96 20.91
N ASN A 143 -15.87 -20.28 20.06
CA ASN A 143 -16.64 -21.53 20.15
C ASN A 143 -15.77 -22.77 19.89
N TYR A 144 -14.83 -22.71 18.95
CA TYR A 144 -13.83 -23.77 18.73
C TYR A 144 -13.02 -24.03 20.01
N LYS A 145 -12.48 -22.98 20.63
CA LYS A 145 -11.72 -23.11 21.88
C LYS A 145 -12.55 -23.65 23.05
N LEU A 146 -13.81 -23.27 23.14
CA LEU A 146 -14.73 -23.79 24.15
C LEU A 146 -14.99 -25.29 23.93
N ARG A 147 -15.18 -25.72 22.68
CA ARG A 147 -15.34 -27.14 22.31
C ARG A 147 -14.08 -27.95 22.58
N GLU A 148 -12.90 -27.43 22.22
CA GLU A 148 -11.61 -28.08 22.48
C GLU A 148 -11.36 -28.27 23.98
N LYS A 149 -11.65 -27.25 24.80
CA LYS A 149 -11.58 -27.35 26.26
C LYS A 149 -12.61 -28.34 26.83
N ALA A 150 -13.84 -28.33 26.33
CA ALA A 150 -14.89 -29.27 26.77
C ALA A 150 -14.59 -30.72 26.37
N ALA A 151 -13.95 -30.94 25.21
CA ALA A 151 -13.48 -32.25 24.78
C ALA A 151 -12.32 -32.75 25.64
N CYS A 152 -11.36 -31.87 25.98
CA CYS A 152 -10.22 -32.21 26.83
C CYS A 152 -10.64 -32.45 28.30
N GLY A 153 -11.68 -31.79 28.79
CA GLY A 153 -12.21 -31.96 30.15
C GLY A 153 -13.09 -33.21 30.35
N LYS A 154 -13.49 -33.91 29.27
CA LYS A 154 -14.28 -35.15 29.35
C LYS A 154 -13.43 -36.43 29.46
N ILE A 155 -12.10 -36.31 29.46
CA ILE A 155 -11.18 -37.45 29.56
C ILE A 155 -10.87 -37.82 31.04
N THR A 156 -11.37 -37.05 32.02
CA THR A 156 -11.11 -37.26 33.45
C THR A 156 -12.39 -37.35 34.29
N SER A 157 -13.32 -38.23 33.93
CA SER A 157 -14.41 -38.65 34.82
C SER A 157 -14.68 -40.12 34.68
#